data_AF-A0A0Q9LLJ4-F1
#
_entry.id   AF-A0A0Q9LLJ4-F1
#
_cell.length_a   1.000
_cell.length_b   1.000
_cell.length_c   1.000
_cell.angle_alpha   90.00
_cell.angle_beta   90.00
_cell.angle_gamma   90.00
#
_symmetry.space_group_name_H-M   'P 1'
#
loop_
_entity.id
_entity.type
_entity.pdbx_description
1 polymer ?
#
loop_
_entity_poly.entity_id
_entity_poly.type
_entity_poly.pdbx_seq_one_letter_code
_entity_poly.pdbx_strand_id
1 'polypeptide(L)' 'MWIVFGILTLAVVIAFIDVPYLLKQGLKKELWTFSILLLLGTGLSIAEGLQVEIPNPMDALAFIYKPLIDLLFGLFK' A
#
# COMPACT_ATOMS: atom_id res chain seq x y z
N MET A 1 1.74 -4.23 -15.34
CA MET A 1 1.04 -3.08 -15.98
C MET A 1 -0.48 -3.13 -15.84
N TRP A 2 -1.17 -4.27 -16.04
CA TRP A 2 -2.62 -4.37 -15.82
C TRP A 2 -3.08 -4.06 -14.39
N ILE A 3 -2.27 -4.43 -13.40
CA ILE A 3 -2.53 -4.19 -11.97
C ILE A 3 -2.65 -2.69 -11.68
N VAL A 4 -1.75 -1.87 -12.24
CA VAL A 4 -1.77 -0.40 -12.11
C VAL A 4 -3.07 0.18 -12.68
N PHE A 5 -3.53 -0.31 -13.83
CA PHE A 5 -4.81 0.10 -14.41
C PHE A 5 -6.00 -0.25 -13.50
N GLY A 6 -6.00 -1.43 -12.90
CA GLY A 6 -7.03 -1.84 -11.93
C GLY A 6 -7.07 -0.93 -10.70
N ILE A 7 -5.90 -0.65 -10.12
CA ILE A 7 -5.75 0.22 -8.95
C ILE A 7 -6.22 1.64 -9.27
N LEU A 8 -5.81 2.18 -10.42
CA LEU A 8 -6.20 3.53 -10.83
C LEU A 8 -7.71 3.63 -11.07
N THR A 9 -8.32 2.61 -11.67
CA THR A 9 -9.77 2.54 -11.90
C THR A 9 -10.52 2.52 -10.57
N LEU A 10 -10.08 1.71 -9.61
CA LEU A 10 -10.64 1.68 -8.25
C LEU A 10 -10.52 3.04 -7.55
N ALA A 11 -9.34 3.66 -7.58
CA ALA A 11 -9.12 4.97 -6.97
C ALA A 11 -10.02 6.05 -7.58
N VAL A 12 -10.24 6.03 -8.89
CA VAL A 12 -11.16 6.95 -9.57
C VAL A 12 -12.61 6.72 -9.12
N VAL A 13 -13.06 5.46 -9.02
CA VAL A 13 -14.42 5.14 -8.54
C VAL A 13 -14.63 5.64 -7.11
N ILE A 14 -13.66 5.39 -6.22
CA ILE A 14 -13.71 5.84 -4.82
C ILE A 14 -13.76 7.38 -4.77
N ALA A 15 -12.88 8.06 -5.51
CA ALA A 15 -12.90 9.52 -5.61
C ALA A 15 -14.24 10.04 -6.16
N PHE A 16 -14.83 9.38 -7.15
CA PHE A 16 -16.09 9.82 -7.75
C PHE A 16 -17.29 9.72 -6.80
N ILE A 17 -17.24 8.85 -5.80
CA ILE A 17 -18.29 8.71 -4.79
C ILE A 17 -18.03 9.70 -3.64
N ASP A 18 -16.81 9.69 -3.09
CA ASP A 18 -16.50 10.42 -1.86
C ASP A 18 -16.26 11.91 -2.09
N VAL A 19 -15.59 12.32 -3.18
CA VAL A 19 -15.31 13.73 -3.48
C VAL A 19 -16.60 14.58 -3.58
N PRO A 20 -17.63 14.20 -4.37
CA PRO A 20 -18.85 14.99 -4.42
C PRO A 20 -19.63 14.95 -3.11
N TYR A 21 -19.57 13.84 -2.35
CA TYR A 21 -20.19 13.75 -1.04
C TYR A 21 -19.55 14.71 -0.03
N LEU A 22 -18.22 14.75 0.02
CA LEU A 22 -17.42 15.65 0.86
C LEU A 22 -17.57 17.13 0.47
N LEU A 23 -17.61 17.42 -0.84
CA LEU A 23 -17.85 18.76 -1.36
C LEU A 23 -19.25 19.27 -1.01
N LYS A 24 -20.28 18.42 -1.15
CA LYS A 24 -21.67 18.78 -0.80
C LYS A 24 -21.84 19.12 0.68
N GLN A 25 -21.07 18.50 1.56
CA GLN A 25 -21.10 18.79 2.99
C GLN A 25 -20.19 19.96 3.40
N GLY A 26 -19.44 20.56 2.47
CA GLY A 26 -18.54 21.68 2.77
C GLY A 26 -17.31 21.29 3.58
N LEU A 27 -17.02 19.98 3.68
CA LEU A 27 -16.00 19.40 4.55
C LEU A 27 -14.63 19.45 3.90
N LYS A 28 -14.08 20.67 3.76
CA LYS A 28 -12.79 20.91 3.07
C LYS A 28 -11.60 20.22 3.76
N LYS A 29 -11.65 20.08 5.10
CA LYS A 29 -10.59 19.40 5.87
C LYS A 29 -10.59 17.90 5.60
N GLU A 30 -11.75 17.25 5.66
CA GLU A 30 -11.84 15.82 5.36
C GLU A 30 -11.55 15.53 3.89
N LEU A 31 -11.92 16.40 2.96
CA LEU A 31 -11.57 16.26 1.55
C LEU A 31 -10.03 16.21 1.36
N TRP A 32 -9.31 17.05 2.12
CA TRP A 32 -7.85 17.06 2.08
C TRP A 32 -7.25 15.79 2.68
N THR A 33 -7.71 15.37 3.86
CA THR A 33 -7.26 14.12 4.49
C THR A 33 -7.55 12.92 3.59
N PHE A 34 -8.76 12.83 3.02
CA PHE A 34 -9.14 11.79 2.06
C PHE A 34 -8.22 11.78 0.84
N SER A 35 -7.98 12.95 0.23
CA SER A 35 -7.14 13.04 -0.96
C SER A 35 -5.69 12.61 -0.68
N ILE A 36 -5.12 13.00 0.45
CA ILE A 36 -3.79 12.55 0.88
C ILE A 36 -3.77 11.04 1.10
N LEU A 37 -4.76 10.51 1.80
CA LEU A 37 -4.83 9.08 2.12
C LEU A 37 -5.02 8.23 0.85
N LEU A 38 -5.86 8.71 -0.07
CA LEU A 38 -6.09 8.11 -1.38
C LEU A 38 -4.80 8.14 -2.21
N LEU A 39 -4.11 9.28 -2.29
CA LEU A 39 -2.83 9.39 -3.01
C LEU A 39 -1.78 8.45 -2.43
N LEU A 40 -1.64 8.39 -1.11
CA LEU A 40 -0.69 7.50 -0.45
C LEU A 40 -1.03 6.02 -0.73
N GLY A 41 -2.28 5.62 -0.52
CA GLY A 41 -2.70 4.23 -0.78
C GLY A 41 -2.51 3.83 -2.24
N THR A 42 -2.97 4.68 -3.17
CA THR A 42 -2.84 4.42 -4.61
C THR A 42 -1.37 4.40 -5.03
N GLY A 43 -0.55 5.34 -4.53
CA GLY A 43 0.88 5.41 -4.79
C GLY A 43 1.63 4.17 -4.30
N LEU A 44 1.33 3.71 -3.08
CA LEU A 44 1.89 2.48 -2.54
C LEU A 44 1.49 1.26 -3.38
N SER A 45 0.20 1.11 -3.72
CA SER A 45 -0.27 -0.01 -4.53
C SER A 45 0.31 0.00 -5.95
N ILE A 46 0.52 1.18 -6.53
CA ILE A 46 1.20 1.31 -7.84
C ILE A 46 2.67 0.91 -7.71
N ALA A 47 3.36 1.34 -6.65
CA ALA A 47 4.75 0.98 -6.40
C ALA A 47 4.93 -0.54 -6.19
N GLU A 48 4.01 -1.17 -5.45
CA GLU A 48 3.93 -2.62 -5.29
C GLU A 48 3.65 -3.32 -6.64
N GLY A 49 2.67 -2.84 -7.41
CA GLY A 49 2.29 -3.39 -8.70
C GLY A 49 3.32 -3.18 -9.82
N LEU A 50 4.24 -2.24 -9.66
CA LEU A 50 5.40 -2.03 -10.52
C LEU A 50 6.58 -2.95 -10.18
N GLN A 51 6.46 -3.77 -9.12
CA GLN A 51 7.57 -4.57 -8.59
C GLN A 51 8.84 -3.74 -8.44
N VAL A 52 8.70 -2.46 -8.08
CA VAL A 52 9.84 -1.69 -7.59
C VAL A 52 10.36 -2.49 -6.41
N GLU A 53 11.66 -2.81 -6.41
CA GLU A 53 12.35 -3.48 -5.30
C GLU A 53 12.35 -2.55 -4.08
N ILE A 54 11.16 -2.33 -3.52
CA ILE A 54 11.00 -1.87 -2.16
C ILE A 54 11.43 -3.09 -1.35
N PRO A 55 12.51 -3.00 -0.55
CA PRO A 55 12.93 -4.11 0.29
C PRO A 55 11.72 -4.56 1.09
N ASN A 56 11.24 -5.77 0.78
CA ASN A 56 10.01 -6.26 1.35
C ASN A 56 10.22 -6.29 2.87
N PRO A 57 9.32 -5.73 3.70
CA PRO A 57 9.44 -5.87 5.14
C PRO A 57 9.53 -7.35 5.55
N MET A 58 9.00 -8.27 4.74
CA MET A 58 9.25 -9.71 4.91
C MET A 58 10.69 -10.14 4.69
N ASP A 59 11.46 -9.50 3.81
CA ASP A 59 12.88 -9.79 3.62
C ASP A 59 13.71 -9.26 4.81
N ALA A 60 13.34 -8.09 5.35
CA ALA A 60 13.92 -7.59 6.59
C ALA A 60 13.59 -8.50 7.79
N LEU A 61 12.34 -8.97 7.89
CA LEU A 61 11.94 -10.01 8.84
C LEU A 61 12.75 -11.28 8.60
N ALA A 62 12.85 -11.77 7.37
CA ALA A 62 13.62 -12.96 7.04
C ALA A 62 15.08 -12.83 7.46
N PHE A 63 15.69 -11.65 7.31
CA PHE A 63 17.05 -11.38 7.78
C PHE A 63 17.19 -11.45 9.31
N ILE A 64 16.21 -10.90 10.04
CA ILE A 64 16.17 -10.94 11.51
C ILE A 64 15.95 -12.38 12.03
N TYR A 65 15.09 -13.14 11.36
CA TYR A 65 14.74 -14.50 11.74
C TYR A 65 15.74 -15.56 11.24
N LYS A 66 16.54 -15.25 10.21
CA LYS A 66 17.59 -16.13 9.67
C LYS A 66 18.53 -16.71 10.74
N PRO A 67 19.11 -15.92 11.66
CA PRO A 67 19.98 -16.48 12.70
C PRO A 67 19.23 -17.41 13.67
N LEU A 68 17.94 -17.16 13.93
CA LEU A 68 17.11 -18.04 14.76
C LEU A 68 16.84 -19.38 14.05
N ILE A 69 16.57 -19.31 12.75
CA ILE A 69 16.34 -20.47 11.87
C ILE A 69 17.62 -21.31 11.76
N ASP A 70 18.78 -20.68 11.54
CA ASP A 70 20.07 -21.38 11.45
C ASP A 70 20.44 -22.07 12.78
N LEU A 71 20.14 -21.42 13.93
CA LEU A 71 20.32 -22.03 15.25
C LEU A 71 19.39 -23.24 15.45
N LEU A 72 18.12 -23.13 15.05
CA LEU A 72 17.17 -24.24 15.09
C LEU A 72 17.63 -25.40 14.20
N PHE A 73 17.97 -25.14 12.93
CA PHE A 73 18.47 -26.17 12.01
C PHE A 73 19.78 -26.81 12.48
N GLY A 74 20.66 -26.03 13.12
CA GLY A 74 21.88 -26.56 13.74
C GLY A 74 21.63 -27.45 14.94
N LEU A 75 20.50 -27.29 15.64
CA LEU A 75 20.11 -28.08 16.81
C LEU A 75 19.38 -29.39 16.45
N PHE A 76 18.75 -29.42 15.27
CA PHE A 76 18.06 -30.59 14.71
C PHE A 76 18.95 -31.48 13.82
N LYS A 77 20.26 -31.19 13.75
CA LYS A 77 21.28 -32.00 13.07
C LYS A 77 22.14 -32.74 14.07
#